data_AF-A0A1L5KLQ1-F1
#
_entry.id   AF-A0A1L5KLQ1-F1
#
_cell.length_a   1.000
_cell.length_b   1.000
_cell.length_c   1.000
_cell.angle_alpha   90.00
_cell.angle_beta   90.00
_cell.angle_gamma   90.00
#
_symmetry.space_group_name_H-M   'P 1'
#
loop_
_entity.id
_entity.type
_entity.pdbx_description
1 polymer ?
#
loop_
_entity_poly.entity_id
_entity_poly.type
_entity_poly.pdbx_seq_one_letter_code
_entity_poly.pdbx_strand_id
1 'polypeptide(L)'
;MNDVVPVWLKPTRNALGILGGIPRREFTRDSIEEKVAATTQAQWPVHAVITNSTYDGLLYNTDWIKQTLDVPSIHFDSAWVPYTHFHPIYQGKSGMSGERVAGKVIFETQSTHKMLAALSQASLIHIKGEYDEEAFNEAFMMHTTTSPSYPIVASVETAAAMLRGNPGKRLINRS
;
A
#
# COMPACT_ATOMS: atom_id res chain seq x y z
N MET A 1 6.95 -11.66 14.30
CA MET A 1 7.78 -12.18 13.19
C MET A 1 7.11 -13.45 12.70
N ASN A 2 6.97 -13.63 11.39
CA ASN A 2 6.25 -14.74 10.78
C ASN A 2 7.23 -15.70 10.10
N ASP A 3 6.97 -17.00 10.18
CA ASP A 3 7.70 -18.02 9.43
C ASP A 3 7.13 -18.11 8.01
N VAL A 4 7.72 -17.34 7.09
CA VAL A 4 7.23 -17.18 5.70
C VAL A 4 8.38 -17.33 4.71
N VAL A 5 8.06 -17.84 3.51
CA VAL A 5 9.01 -17.98 2.40
C VAL A 5 8.82 -16.83 1.40
N PRO A 6 9.75 -15.85 1.32
CA PRO A 6 9.59 -14.71 0.42
C PRO A 6 10.03 -15.03 -1.02
N VAL A 7 9.25 -14.55 -1.98
CA VAL A 7 9.62 -14.48 -3.41
C VAL A 7 9.81 -13.02 -3.80
N TRP A 8 11.02 -12.65 -4.26
CA TRP A 8 11.38 -11.25 -4.49
C TRP A 8 11.13 -10.80 -5.94
N LEU A 9 10.35 -9.75 -6.10
CA LEU A 9 10.24 -9.00 -7.36
C LEU A 9 11.36 -7.97 -7.44
N LYS A 10 12.19 -8.02 -8.48
CA LYS A 10 13.39 -7.17 -8.57
C LYS A 10 13.06 -5.77 -9.13
N PRO A 11 13.29 -4.68 -8.37
CA PRO A 11 13.14 -3.32 -8.88
C PRO A 11 14.30 -2.94 -9.82
N THR A 12 14.14 -1.82 -10.50
CA THR A 12 15.21 -1.18 -11.29
C THR A 12 16.00 -0.15 -10.48
N ARG A 13 17.15 0.27 -10.98
CA ARG A 13 17.96 1.36 -10.41
C ARG A 13 18.69 2.11 -11.53
N ASN A 14 18.92 3.41 -11.36
CA ASN A 14 19.76 4.18 -12.28
C ASN A 14 21.17 4.45 -11.70
N ALA A 15 22.03 5.12 -12.47
CA ALA A 15 23.42 5.43 -12.08
C ALA A 15 23.54 6.34 -10.84
N LEU A 16 22.51 7.10 -10.50
CA LEU A 16 22.46 7.96 -9.31
C LEU A 16 22.07 7.19 -8.04
N GLY A 17 21.70 5.92 -8.18
CA GLY A 17 21.27 5.08 -7.09
C GLY A 17 19.78 5.22 -6.74
N ILE A 18 19.00 5.98 -7.51
CA ILE A 18 17.55 6.10 -7.39
C ILE A 18 16.92 4.73 -7.66
N LEU A 19 16.11 4.24 -6.72
CA LEU A 19 15.37 3.00 -6.90
C LEU A 19 14.14 3.25 -7.76
N GLY A 20 14.11 2.57 -8.90
CA GLY A 20 13.02 2.56 -9.85
C GLY A 20 11.87 1.63 -9.46
N GLY A 21 10.88 1.55 -10.34
CA GLY A 21 9.80 0.58 -10.22
C GLY A 21 10.25 -0.85 -10.53
N ILE A 22 9.44 -1.80 -10.08
CA ILE A 22 9.45 -3.21 -10.51
C ILE A 22 8.97 -3.28 -11.96
N PRO A 23 9.76 -3.84 -12.90
CA PRO A 23 9.35 -4.00 -14.29
C PRO A 23 8.10 -4.87 -14.44
N ARG A 24 7.24 -4.56 -15.42
CA ARG A 24 6.01 -5.34 -15.69
C ARG A 24 6.25 -6.85 -15.82
N ARG A 25 7.36 -7.26 -16.43
CA ARG A 25 7.74 -8.69 -16.59
C ARG A 25 7.80 -9.44 -15.25
N GLU A 26 8.15 -8.77 -14.15
CA GLU A 26 8.24 -9.39 -12.82
C GLU A 26 6.87 -9.77 -12.25
N PHE A 27 5.79 -9.10 -12.67
CA PHE A 27 4.42 -9.38 -12.20
C PHE A 27 3.70 -10.46 -13.04
N THR A 28 4.35 -11.02 -14.05
CA THR A 28 3.75 -12.05 -14.90
C THR A 28 3.75 -13.40 -14.19
N ARG A 29 2.75 -14.23 -14.52
CA ARG A 29 2.63 -15.57 -13.95
C ARG A 29 3.90 -16.39 -14.16
N ASP A 30 4.39 -16.47 -15.39
CA ASP A 30 5.61 -17.21 -15.75
C ASP A 30 6.82 -16.76 -14.91
N SER A 31 7.00 -15.43 -14.73
CA SER A 31 8.12 -14.91 -13.95
C SER A 31 8.00 -15.21 -12.45
N ILE A 32 6.79 -15.37 -11.92
CA ILE A 32 6.57 -15.77 -10.52
C ILE A 32 6.77 -17.28 -10.39
N GLU A 33 6.25 -18.09 -11.32
CA GLU A 33 6.44 -19.55 -11.34
C GLU A 33 7.93 -19.92 -11.38
N GLU A 34 8.73 -19.24 -12.22
CA GLU A 34 10.19 -19.44 -12.27
C GLU A 34 10.85 -19.16 -10.91
N LYS A 35 10.48 -18.06 -10.24
CA LYS A 35 11.05 -17.70 -8.93
C LYS A 35 10.60 -18.66 -7.82
N VAL A 36 9.34 -19.11 -7.86
CA VAL A 36 8.83 -20.11 -6.92
C VAL A 36 9.59 -21.42 -7.09
N ALA A 37 9.78 -21.90 -8.32
CA ALA A 37 10.55 -23.11 -8.61
C ALA A 37 12.03 -22.98 -8.16
N ALA A 38 12.60 -21.78 -8.24
CA ALA A 38 13.98 -21.51 -7.80
C ALA A 38 14.12 -21.30 -6.28
N THR A 39 13.03 -21.27 -5.51
CA THR A 39 13.03 -20.98 -4.07
C THR A 39 12.59 -22.19 -3.26
N THR A 40 13.47 -22.74 -2.43
CA THR A 40 13.18 -23.90 -1.56
C THR A 40 11.94 -23.64 -0.70
N GLN A 41 11.01 -24.60 -0.69
CA GLN A 41 9.72 -24.54 0.04
C GLN A 41 8.76 -23.43 -0.41
N ALA A 42 9.06 -22.68 -1.47
CA ALA A 42 8.12 -21.68 -1.97
C ALA A 42 6.90 -22.35 -2.61
N GLN A 43 5.75 -21.72 -2.38
CA GLN A 43 4.50 -22.00 -3.05
C GLN A 43 4.03 -20.73 -3.77
N TRP A 44 2.94 -20.83 -4.52
CA TRP A 44 2.34 -19.64 -5.12
C TRP A 44 2.02 -18.60 -4.03
N PRO A 45 2.39 -17.31 -4.22
CA PRO A 45 2.21 -16.30 -3.18
C PRO A 45 0.74 -16.10 -2.82
N VAL A 46 0.44 -16.12 -1.51
CA VAL A 46 -0.89 -15.78 -0.98
C VAL A 46 -1.03 -14.30 -0.62
N HIS A 47 0.10 -13.60 -0.46
CA HIS A 47 0.16 -12.19 -0.13
C HIS A 47 1.32 -11.51 -0.87
N ALA A 48 1.09 -10.32 -1.41
CA ALA A 48 2.09 -9.52 -2.10
C ALA A 48 2.18 -8.13 -1.48
N VAL A 49 3.39 -7.70 -1.11
CA VAL A 49 3.64 -6.34 -0.60
C VAL A 49 4.43 -5.55 -1.64
N ILE A 50 3.90 -4.39 -2.03
CA ILE A 50 4.48 -3.52 -3.05
C ILE A 50 4.56 -2.10 -2.50
N THR A 51 5.77 -1.56 -2.36
CA THR A 51 5.96 -0.16 -1.98
C THR A 51 5.58 0.76 -3.13
N ASN A 52 4.58 1.61 -2.93
CA ASN A 52 4.07 2.55 -3.93
C ASN A 52 3.60 3.86 -3.27
N SER A 53 4.25 5.00 -3.52
CA SER A 53 5.39 5.20 -4.42
C SER A 53 6.71 4.66 -3.87
N THR A 54 7.75 4.64 -4.72
CA THR A 54 9.13 4.58 -4.21
C THR A 54 9.45 5.82 -3.36
N TYR A 55 10.54 5.77 -2.61
CA TYR A 55 11.04 6.92 -1.82
C TYR A 55 11.28 8.15 -2.71
N ASP A 56 11.85 7.94 -3.90
CA ASP A 56 12.16 9.00 -4.87
C ASP A 56 10.94 9.43 -5.73
N GLY A 57 9.72 9.04 -5.35
CA GLY A 57 8.48 9.57 -5.95
C GLY A 57 8.00 8.87 -7.22
N LEU A 58 8.44 7.63 -7.49
CA LEU A 58 7.94 6.87 -8.63
C LEU A 58 6.67 6.09 -8.26
N LEU A 59 5.58 6.44 -8.92
CA LEU A 59 4.26 5.83 -8.73
C LEU A 59 4.02 4.70 -9.74
N TYR A 60 3.38 3.63 -9.27
CA TYR A 60 2.93 2.55 -10.14
C TYR A 60 1.55 2.84 -10.75
N ASN A 61 1.25 2.16 -11.86
CA ASN A 61 -0.14 1.98 -12.30
C ASN A 61 -0.74 0.81 -11.50
N THR A 62 -1.48 1.13 -10.44
CA THR A 62 -2.03 0.13 -9.51
C THR A 62 -3.19 -0.64 -10.13
N ASP A 63 -3.93 -0.05 -11.07
CA ASP A 63 -5.01 -0.72 -11.78
C ASP A 63 -4.45 -1.88 -12.63
N TRP A 64 -3.34 -1.65 -13.34
CA TRP A 64 -2.65 -2.70 -14.09
C TRP A 64 -2.10 -3.80 -13.17
N ILE A 65 -1.50 -3.45 -12.02
CA ILE A 65 -1.00 -4.43 -11.05
C ILE A 65 -2.15 -5.28 -10.51
N LYS A 66 -3.25 -4.67 -10.08
CA LYS A 66 -4.43 -5.37 -9.55
C LYS A 66 -5.02 -6.35 -10.55
N GLN A 67 -4.99 -6.03 -11.84
CA GLN A 67 -5.48 -6.93 -12.90
C GLN A 67 -4.49 -8.04 -13.25
N THR A 68 -3.19 -7.74 -13.25
CA THR A 68 -2.16 -8.66 -13.75
C THR A 68 -1.64 -9.62 -12.69
N LEU A 69 -1.39 -9.14 -11.47
CA LEU A 69 -0.78 -9.93 -10.40
C LEU A 69 -1.81 -10.88 -9.81
N ASP A 70 -1.72 -12.17 -10.13
CA ASP A 70 -2.64 -13.22 -9.70
C ASP A 70 -2.38 -13.66 -8.23
N VAL A 71 -2.49 -12.71 -7.30
CA VAL A 71 -2.36 -12.94 -5.86
C VAL A 71 -3.64 -12.42 -5.18
N PRO A 72 -4.28 -13.21 -4.29
CA PRO A 72 -5.57 -12.84 -3.70
C PRO A 72 -5.46 -11.67 -2.69
N SER A 73 -4.29 -11.46 -2.07
CA SER A 73 -4.07 -10.37 -1.12
C SER A 73 -2.91 -9.48 -1.58
N ILE A 74 -3.19 -8.21 -1.89
CA ILE A 74 -2.18 -7.26 -2.36
C ILE A 74 -2.15 -6.06 -1.41
N HIS A 75 -0.99 -5.82 -0.82
CA HIS A 75 -0.73 -4.69 0.06
C HIS A 75 0.17 -3.67 -0.62
N PHE A 76 -0.35 -2.47 -0.79
CA PHE A 76 0.44 -1.31 -1.18
C PHE A 76 0.96 -0.60 0.07
N ASP A 77 2.29 -0.60 0.25
CA ASP A 77 2.92 0.28 1.22
C ASP A 77 3.01 1.68 0.62
N SER A 78 2.03 2.51 0.98
CA SER A 78 1.83 3.86 0.48
C SER A 78 2.16 4.93 1.51
N ALA A 79 3.16 4.64 2.36
CA ALA A 79 3.60 5.56 3.40
C ALA A 79 3.96 6.97 2.89
N TRP A 80 4.49 7.07 1.67
CA TRP A 80 4.95 8.33 1.06
C TRP A 80 3.85 9.10 0.32
N VAL A 81 2.67 8.52 0.13
CA VAL A 81 1.64 9.07 -0.77
C VAL A 81 0.21 9.08 -0.21
N PRO A 82 0.00 9.46 1.06
CA PRO A 82 -1.33 9.49 1.70
C PRO A 82 -2.31 10.50 1.07
N TYR A 83 -1.84 11.37 0.18
CA TYR A 83 -2.63 12.41 -0.49
C TYR A 83 -3.21 11.98 -1.87
N THR A 84 -2.87 10.79 -2.36
CA THR A 84 -3.16 10.35 -3.74
C THR A 84 -4.65 10.31 -4.07
N HIS A 85 -5.53 10.07 -3.10
CA HIS A 85 -6.98 10.09 -3.34
C HIS A 85 -7.52 11.49 -3.70
N PHE A 86 -6.82 12.56 -3.31
CA PHE A 86 -7.37 13.91 -3.32
C PHE A 86 -6.98 14.75 -4.54
N HIS A 87 -6.21 14.20 -5.50
CA HIS A 87 -5.86 14.89 -6.74
C HIS A 87 -6.03 13.98 -7.99
N PRO A 88 -6.74 14.44 -9.04
CA PRO A 88 -7.02 13.62 -10.24
C PRO A 88 -5.79 13.06 -10.96
N ILE A 89 -4.63 13.74 -10.91
CA ILE A 89 -3.39 13.24 -11.52
C ILE A 89 -2.94 11.88 -10.97
N TYR A 90 -3.39 11.50 -9.76
CA TYR A 90 -3.05 10.23 -9.12
C TYR A 90 -4.09 9.13 -9.34
N GLN A 91 -5.12 9.38 -10.16
CA GLN A 91 -6.05 8.33 -10.57
C GLN A 91 -5.28 7.14 -11.17
N GLY A 92 -5.64 5.94 -10.71
CA GLY A 92 -4.99 4.67 -11.06
C GLY A 92 -3.60 4.45 -10.45
N LYS A 93 -3.19 5.27 -9.45
CA LYS A 93 -1.85 5.22 -8.84
C LYS A 93 -1.82 4.93 -7.35
N SER A 94 -2.98 4.70 -6.73
CA SER A 94 -3.14 4.33 -5.31
C SER A 94 -3.73 2.93 -5.20
N GLY A 95 -3.42 2.19 -4.13
CA GLY A 95 -4.09 0.91 -3.85
C GLY A 95 -5.60 1.07 -3.74
N MET A 96 -6.05 2.19 -3.17
CA MET A 96 -7.44 2.55 -3.00
C MET A 96 -8.10 3.16 -4.25
N SER A 97 -7.37 3.42 -5.35
CA SER A 97 -8.01 3.83 -6.61
C SER A 97 -8.95 2.75 -7.17
N GLY A 98 -9.99 3.20 -7.87
CA GLY A 98 -10.95 2.34 -8.56
C GLY A 98 -11.82 1.50 -7.61
N GLU A 99 -12.65 0.66 -8.23
CA GLU A 99 -13.60 -0.21 -7.54
C GLU A 99 -12.93 -1.43 -6.88
N ARG A 100 -13.74 -2.22 -6.17
CA ARG A 100 -13.34 -3.53 -5.66
C ARG A 100 -12.94 -4.46 -6.82
N VAL A 101 -11.92 -5.29 -6.61
CA VAL A 101 -11.48 -6.31 -7.56
C VAL A 101 -11.96 -7.67 -7.05
N ALA A 102 -12.76 -8.37 -7.86
CA ALA A 102 -13.31 -9.67 -7.47
C ALA A 102 -12.18 -10.68 -7.14
N GLY A 103 -12.37 -11.46 -6.07
CA GLY A 103 -11.39 -12.43 -5.61
C GLY A 103 -10.12 -11.84 -4.98
N LYS A 104 -10.05 -10.51 -4.78
CA LYS A 104 -8.89 -9.85 -4.18
C LYS A 104 -9.26 -8.95 -3.01
N VAL A 105 -8.40 -8.93 -2.00
CA VAL A 105 -8.36 -7.93 -0.95
C VAL A 105 -7.15 -7.02 -1.17
N ILE A 106 -7.41 -5.71 -1.19
CA ILE A 106 -6.38 -4.70 -1.36
C ILE A 106 -6.18 -3.96 -0.03
N PHE A 107 -4.96 -3.97 0.47
CA PHE A 107 -4.53 -3.18 1.62
C PHE A 107 -3.74 -1.96 1.15
N GLU A 108 -3.89 -0.84 1.83
CA GLU A 108 -3.02 0.32 1.69
C GLU A 108 -2.64 0.86 3.06
N THR A 109 -1.34 0.85 3.38
CA THR A 109 -0.83 1.45 4.62
C THR A 109 -0.23 2.81 4.34
N GLN A 110 -0.69 3.82 5.06
CA GLN A 110 -0.31 5.21 4.85
C GLN A 110 0.21 5.81 6.16
N SER A 111 1.44 6.32 6.14
CA SER A 111 1.98 7.13 7.23
C SER A 111 1.44 8.54 7.12
N THR A 112 0.30 8.81 7.77
CA THR A 112 -0.35 10.14 7.78
C THR A 112 0.66 11.24 8.15
N HIS A 113 1.53 10.97 9.12
CA HIS A 113 2.52 11.93 9.61
C HIS A 113 3.67 12.27 8.66
N LYS A 114 3.87 11.51 7.56
CA LYS A 114 4.98 11.79 6.62
C LYS A 114 4.66 12.98 5.72
N MET A 115 3.46 12.95 5.12
CA MET A 115 3.08 13.88 4.05
C MET A 115 1.70 14.51 4.25
N LEU A 116 1.08 14.35 5.43
CA LEU A 116 -0.11 15.08 5.88
C LEU A 116 0.12 15.65 7.28
N ALA A 117 -0.82 16.48 7.74
CA ALA A 117 -0.75 17.16 9.03
C ALA A 117 -1.23 16.26 10.19
N ALA A 118 -0.40 15.29 10.61
CA ALA A 118 -0.63 14.46 11.78
C ALA A 118 0.64 14.26 12.61
N LEU A 119 0.50 13.89 13.89
CA LEU A 119 1.64 13.65 14.79
C LEU A 119 2.44 12.41 14.37
N SER A 120 3.73 12.37 14.69
CA SER A 120 4.56 11.16 14.48
C SER A 120 3.91 9.91 15.07
N GLN A 121 4.16 8.75 14.45
CA GLN A 121 3.51 7.45 14.71
C GLN A 121 2.06 7.32 14.19
N ALA A 122 1.43 8.42 13.77
CA ALA A 122 0.07 8.37 13.23
C ALA A 122 0.05 7.75 11.81
N SER A 123 -0.76 6.71 11.62
CA SER A 123 -0.85 5.92 10.38
C SER A 123 -2.27 5.38 10.18
N LEU A 124 -2.60 5.03 8.94
CA LEU A 124 -3.87 4.41 8.57
C LEU A 124 -3.65 3.09 7.81
N ILE A 125 -4.56 2.13 8.02
CA ILE A 125 -4.70 0.93 7.19
C ILE A 125 -6.05 1.05 6.48
N HIS A 126 -6.03 1.10 5.16
CA HIS A 126 -7.24 1.06 4.33
C HIS A 126 -7.39 -0.34 3.74
N ILE A 127 -8.60 -0.89 3.78
CA ILE A 127 -8.90 -2.23 3.25
C ILE A 127 -10.03 -2.10 2.23
N LYS A 128 -9.85 -2.72 1.05
CA LYS A 128 -10.86 -2.78 -0.01
C LYS A 128 -10.96 -4.19 -0.57
N GLY A 129 -12.06 -4.87 -0.26
CA GLY A 129 -12.30 -6.26 -0.63
C GLY A 129 -13.14 -6.95 0.43
N GLU A 130 -13.22 -8.28 0.33
CA GLU A 130 -13.77 -9.14 1.38
C GLU A 130 -12.60 -9.60 2.26
N TYR A 131 -12.78 -9.49 3.58
CA TYR A 131 -11.79 -9.91 4.57
C TYR A 131 -12.51 -10.35 5.84
N ASP A 132 -11.82 -11.15 6.64
CA ASP A 132 -12.29 -11.56 7.98
C ASP A 132 -11.99 -10.44 8.98
N GLU A 133 -13.04 -9.76 9.44
CA GLU A 133 -12.92 -8.62 10.36
C GLU A 133 -12.46 -9.05 11.76
N GLU A 134 -12.91 -10.21 12.24
CA GLU A 134 -12.52 -10.72 13.56
C GLU A 134 -11.03 -11.08 13.58
N ALA A 135 -10.59 -11.85 12.59
CA ALA A 135 -9.17 -12.22 12.46
C ALA A 135 -8.28 -10.98 12.22
N PHE A 136 -8.74 -10.01 11.43
CA PHE A 136 -7.99 -8.76 11.24
C PHE A 136 -7.92 -7.95 12.55
N ASN A 137 -9.01 -7.89 13.32
CA ASN A 137 -9.03 -7.17 14.59
C ASN A 137 -8.13 -7.84 15.64
N GLU A 138 -8.05 -9.18 15.68
CA GLU A 138 -7.06 -9.88 16.50
C GLU A 138 -5.63 -9.48 16.12
N ALA A 139 -5.31 -9.46 14.82
CA ALA A 139 -4.00 -9.01 14.34
C ALA A 139 -3.71 -7.54 14.68
N PHE A 140 -4.72 -6.67 14.59
CA PHE A 140 -4.63 -5.28 14.98
C PHE A 140 -4.33 -5.13 16.48
N MET A 141 -5.01 -5.90 17.33
CA MET A 141 -4.83 -5.89 18.78
C MET A 141 -3.48 -6.50 19.22
N MET A 142 -2.90 -7.43 18.46
CA MET A 142 -1.54 -7.94 18.74
C MET A 142 -0.45 -6.86 18.67
N HIS A 143 -0.67 -5.79 17.90
CA HIS A 143 0.32 -4.73 17.67
C HIS A 143 -0.06 -3.38 18.28
N THR A 144 -1.34 -3.17 18.59
CA THR A 144 -1.83 -1.93 19.17
C THR A 144 -1.78 -2.00 20.69
N THR A 145 -1.24 -0.97 21.33
CA THR A 145 -1.25 -0.88 22.80
C THR A 145 -2.68 -0.80 23.35
N THR A 146 -2.90 -1.38 24.52
CA THR A 146 -4.17 -1.27 25.25
C THR A 146 -4.46 0.15 25.77
N SER A 147 -3.46 1.04 25.76
CA SER A 147 -3.56 2.43 26.20
C SER A 147 -3.03 3.39 25.12
N PRO A 148 -3.76 3.57 24.01
CA PRO A 148 -3.30 4.42 22.90
C PRO A 148 -3.22 5.89 23.31
N SER A 149 -2.37 6.66 22.63
CA SER A 149 -2.30 8.11 22.81
C SER A 149 -3.45 8.80 22.08
N TYR A 150 -4.40 9.34 22.85
CA TYR A 150 -5.59 10.02 22.32
C TYR A 150 -5.24 11.24 21.45
N PRO A 151 -4.21 12.06 21.78
CA PRO A 151 -3.75 13.11 20.88
C PRO A 151 -3.30 12.61 19.51
N ILE A 152 -2.62 11.45 19.44
CA ILE A 152 -2.20 10.85 18.16
C ILE A 152 -3.42 10.42 17.36
N VAL A 153 -4.39 9.75 18.01
CA VAL A 153 -5.66 9.34 17.38
C VAL A 153 -6.41 10.55 16.82
N ALA A 154 -6.58 11.61 17.62
CA ALA A 154 -7.24 12.85 17.20
C ALA A 154 -6.51 13.54 16.03
N SER A 155 -5.17 13.45 15.98
CA SER A 155 -4.39 14.03 14.88
C SER A 155 -4.65 13.34 13.53
N VAL A 156 -4.86 12.01 13.53
CA VAL A 156 -5.23 11.28 12.30
C VAL A 156 -6.59 11.72 11.79
N GLU A 157 -7.58 11.79 12.69
CA GLU A 157 -8.93 12.19 12.33
C GLU A 157 -8.98 13.65 11.85
N THR A 158 -8.21 14.53 12.50
CA THR A 158 -8.07 15.93 12.07
C THR A 158 -7.47 16.02 10.66
N ALA A 159 -6.41 15.24 10.36
CA ALA A 159 -5.82 15.20 9.03
C ALA A 159 -6.83 14.72 7.97
N ALA A 160 -7.65 13.72 8.29
CA ALA A 160 -8.73 13.26 7.40
C ALA A 160 -9.79 14.35 7.17
N ALA A 161 -10.17 15.09 8.22
CA ALA A 161 -11.10 16.20 8.13
C ALA A 161 -10.55 17.36 7.26
N MET A 162 -9.25 17.66 7.35
CA MET A 162 -8.58 18.66 6.50
C MET A 162 -8.66 18.32 5.01
N LEU A 163 -8.68 17.02 4.67
CA LEU A 163 -8.75 16.53 3.30
C LEU A 163 -10.18 16.30 2.79
N ARG A 164 -11.19 16.46 3.65
CA ARG A 164 -12.58 16.19 3.31
C ARG A 164 -13.11 17.19 2.29
N GLY A 165 -13.62 16.68 1.17
CA GLY A 165 -14.35 17.47 0.17
C GLY A 165 -13.46 18.45 -0.62
N ASN A 166 -14.08 19.53 -1.11
CA ASN A 166 -13.42 20.51 -1.99
C ASN A 166 -12.24 21.26 -1.33
N PRO A 167 -12.27 21.63 -0.03
CA PRO A 167 -11.13 22.23 0.64
C PRO A 167 -9.88 21.34 0.59
N GLY A 168 -10.03 20.04 0.86
CA GLY A 168 -8.93 19.08 0.78
C GLY A 168 -8.33 18.94 -0.62
N LYS A 169 -9.17 18.84 -1.64
CA LYS A 169 -8.72 18.85 -3.05
C LYS A 169 -7.94 20.13 -3.38
N ARG A 170 -8.41 21.28 -2.92
CA ARG A 170 -7.72 22.57 -3.12
C ARG A 170 -6.38 22.64 -2.39
N LEU A 171 -6.27 22.02 -1.20
CA LEU A 171 -5.02 21.95 -0.45
C LEU A 171 -3.95 21.22 -1.28
N ILE A 172 -4.27 20.03 -1.78
CA ILE A 172 -3.33 19.23 -2.57
C ILE A 172 -3.03 19.88 -3.93
N ASN A 173 -4.00 20.49 -4.61
CA ASN A 173 -3.76 21.20 -5.88
C ASN A 173 -2.77 22.37 -5.78
N ARG A 174 -2.58 22.94 -4.59
CA ARG A 174 -1.70 24.10 -4.35
C ARG A 174 -0.34 23.72 -3.78
N SER A 175 -0.15 22.43 -3.46
CA SER A 175 1.06 21.90 -2.82
C SER A 175 2.17 21.64 -3.84
#